data_AF-A0A0F8VKL4-F1
#
_entry.id   AF-A0A0F8VKL4-F1
#
_cell.length_a   1.000
_cell.length_b   1.000
_cell.length_c   1.000
_cell.angle_alpha   90.00
_cell.angle_beta   90.00
_cell.angle_gamma   90.00
#
_symmetry.space_group_name_H-M   'P 1'
#
loop_
_entity.id
_entity.type
_entity.pdbx_description
1 polymer ?
#
loop_
_entity_poly.entity_id
_entity_poly.type
_entity_poly.pdbx_seq_one_letter_code
_entity_poly.pdbx_strand_id
1 'polypeptide(L)'
;VKILPGYDGEFGKIKFFEISERLQLLGQKTLFSIPSSDLPASVLFKNHVLKGTDPVESTDENHFSYSQFDSNFKRLRQSYFSAKETILNDLNPKQQKAVKYNKGPLLIVAGPGTGKTRTLTHKVAYFIHDKRVLPEEILAVTFTNKAAQEMNDRLRLLLAEATVMPLVTTFHSLCYKILKDQNKNKDVLSGWTIIDDHDRKTIVLDAIKLIENKGDDISTDPQSFLDKIILAKQQILDPNDDLQMLVDQSEIKTFQRVYKSYQYLLSIQNLLDYEEIIFRVVRLFETDKEIRETYQNRFKSIFVDEYQDINYAQYRLIKILSSPVESGSDKDI
;
A
#
# COMPACT_ATOMS: atom_id res chain seq x y z
N VAL A 1 17.00 -16.94 -26.88
CA VAL A 1 16.17 -18.08 -26.42
C VAL A 1 14.78 -17.54 -26.12
N LYS A 2 13.74 -17.94 -26.86
CA LYS A 2 12.36 -17.49 -26.63
C LYS A 2 11.78 -18.29 -25.47
N ILE A 3 11.60 -17.66 -24.31
CA ILE A 3 10.93 -18.28 -23.16
C ILE A 3 9.44 -18.01 -23.34
N LEU A 4 8.65 -19.07 -23.51
CA LEU A 4 7.19 -18.98 -23.52
C LEU A 4 6.67 -18.90 -22.07
N PRO A 5 5.62 -18.12 -21.79
CA PRO A 5 5.03 -18.04 -20.46
C PRO A 5 4.53 -19.43 -20.03
N GLY A 6 5.01 -19.90 -18.87
CA GLY A 6 4.62 -21.18 -18.26
C GLY A 6 5.58 -22.35 -18.47
N TYR A 7 6.85 -22.11 -18.78
CA TYR A 7 7.88 -23.16 -18.88
C TYR A 7 9.13 -22.74 -18.10
N ASP A 8 9.42 -23.42 -16.97
CA ASP A 8 10.51 -23.11 -16.03
C ASP A 8 11.80 -23.90 -16.28
N GLY A 9 11.83 -24.73 -17.33
CA GLY A 9 13.03 -25.43 -17.77
C GLY A 9 13.44 -26.66 -16.96
N GLU A 10 12.84 -26.92 -15.78
CA GLU A 10 13.13 -28.13 -14.98
C GLU A 10 11.96 -29.11 -14.86
N PHE A 11 10.68 -28.69 -14.92
CA PHE A 11 9.54 -29.60 -14.61
C PHE A 11 8.41 -29.68 -15.65
N GLY A 12 8.53 -29.02 -16.80
CA GLY A 12 7.55 -29.14 -17.91
C GLY A 12 6.25 -28.34 -17.70
N LYS A 13 5.34 -28.40 -18.69
CA LYS A 13 4.12 -27.55 -18.75
C LYS A 13 3.16 -27.82 -17.59
N ILE A 14 2.90 -26.81 -16.77
CA ILE A 14 1.83 -26.83 -15.76
C ILE A 14 0.48 -26.62 -16.46
N LYS A 15 -0.35 -27.67 -16.55
CA LYS A 15 -1.77 -27.56 -16.93
C LYS A 15 -2.57 -27.22 -15.69
N PHE A 16 -3.27 -26.08 -15.72
CA PHE A 16 -3.94 -25.60 -14.52
C PHE A 16 -5.20 -26.37 -14.13
N PHE A 17 -5.99 -26.97 -15.05
CA PHE A 17 -7.15 -27.82 -14.71
C PHE A 17 -7.56 -28.71 -15.90
N GLU A 18 -8.11 -29.90 -15.64
CA GLU A 18 -8.76 -30.76 -16.65
C GLU A 18 -10.19 -30.24 -16.97
N ILE A 19 -10.73 -30.54 -18.17
CA ILE A 19 -12.06 -30.05 -18.59
C ILE A 19 -13.18 -30.56 -17.68
N SER A 20 -13.03 -31.77 -17.14
CA SER A 20 -13.93 -32.36 -16.13
C SER A 20 -13.94 -31.57 -14.81
N GLU A 21 -12.81 -31.01 -14.41
CA GLU A 21 -12.65 -30.20 -13.19
C GLU A 21 -13.31 -28.82 -13.33
N ARG A 22 -13.22 -28.23 -14.53
CA ARG A 22 -13.94 -26.98 -14.85
C ARG A 22 -15.46 -27.14 -14.82
N LEU A 23 -15.98 -28.30 -15.23
CA LEU A 23 -17.43 -28.55 -15.20
C LEU A 23 -17.96 -28.72 -13.76
N GLN A 24 -17.14 -29.20 -12.82
CA GLN A 24 -17.50 -29.22 -11.39
C GLN A 24 -17.56 -27.82 -10.77
N LEU A 25 -16.70 -26.90 -11.20
CA LEU A 25 -16.61 -25.54 -10.64
C LEU A 25 -17.69 -24.59 -11.19
N LEU A 26 -18.23 -24.84 -12.38
CA LEU A 26 -19.26 -23.98 -13.00
C LEU A 26 -20.66 -24.12 -12.37
N GLY A 27 -20.86 -25.07 -11.45
CA GLY A 27 -22.16 -25.34 -10.80
C GLY A 27 -22.32 -24.84 -9.35
N GLN A 28 -21.25 -24.34 -8.70
CA GLN A 28 -21.32 -23.92 -7.30
C GLN A 28 -21.95 -22.53 -7.15
N LYS A 29 -23.19 -22.48 -6.67
CA LYS A 29 -23.79 -21.25 -6.12
C LYS A 29 -23.42 -21.15 -4.64
N THR A 30 -22.43 -20.30 -4.34
CA THR A 30 -21.92 -19.90 -3.01
C THR A 30 -20.98 -20.87 -2.30
N LEU A 31 -19.91 -20.29 -1.71
CA LEU A 31 -18.76 -20.99 -1.12
C LEU A 31 -18.93 -21.30 0.39
N PHE A 32 -20.07 -20.95 0.99
CA PHE A 32 -20.38 -21.19 2.40
C PHE A 32 -21.83 -21.66 2.54
N SER A 33 -22.03 -22.90 2.98
CA SER A 33 -23.32 -23.39 3.46
C SER A 33 -23.44 -23.07 4.96
N ILE A 34 -24.42 -22.24 5.32
CA ILE A 34 -24.86 -22.12 6.72
C ILE A 34 -25.85 -23.27 6.96
N PRO A 35 -25.62 -24.17 7.94
CA PRO A 35 -26.60 -25.19 8.30
C PRO A 35 -27.83 -24.49 8.90
N SER A 36 -28.95 -24.55 8.19
CA SER A 36 -30.23 -24.03 8.65
C SER A 36 -30.90 -25.01 9.62
N SER A 37 -30.43 -25.04 10.86
CA SER A 37 -31.16 -25.57 12.01
C SER A 37 -30.52 -25.03 13.29
N ASP A 38 -30.93 -23.82 13.68
CA ASP A 38 -30.90 -23.22 15.04
C ASP A 38 -30.93 -21.68 14.98
N LEU A 39 -31.88 -21.13 14.21
CA LEU A 39 -32.22 -19.71 14.28
C LEU A 39 -33.54 -19.57 15.07
N PRO A 40 -33.55 -18.88 16.24
CA PRO A 40 -34.79 -18.58 16.95
C PRO A 40 -35.69 -17.66 16.11
N ALA A 41 -36.99 -17.93 16.16
CA ALA A 41 -38.02 -17.43 15.24
C ALA A 41 -38.42 -15.94 15.37
N SER A 42 -37.49 -15.02 15.65
CA SER A 42 -37.81 -13.60 15.85
C SER A 42 -37.07 -12.62 14.94
N VAL A 43 -36.63 -13.05 13.75
CA VAL A 43 -36.17 -12.11 12.70
C VAL A 43 -36.99 -12.31 11.42
N LEU A 44 -38.22 -11.82 11.45
CA LEU A 44 -38.98 -11.51 10.22
C LEU A 44 -38.89 -10.00 9.98
N PHE A 45 -37.99 -9.60 9.08
CA PHE A 45 -38.04 -8.27 8.48
C PHE A 45 -39.29 -8.18 7.60
N LYS A 46 -40.28 -7.39 8.02
CA LYS A 46 -41.32 -6.86 7.12
C LYS A 46 -41.04 -5.39 6.87
N ASN A 47 -40.73 -5.07 5.63
CA ASN A 47 -40.69 -3.70 5.12
C ASN A 47 -42.11 -3.11 5.15
N HIS A 48 -42.29 -1.98 5.84
CA HIS A 48 -43.32 -1.02 5.49
C HIS A 48 -42.84 0.41 5.81
N VAL A 49 -42.82 1.23 4.76
CA VAL A 49 -42.82 2.70 4.80
C VAL A 49 -44.11 3.15 5.50
N LEU A 50 -44.08 4.18 6.36
CA LEU A 50 -45.12 5.23 6.47
C LEU A 50 -44.70 6.37 7.44
N LYS A 51 -45.23 7.56 7.14
CA LYS A 51 -45.04 8.88 7.76
C LYS A 51 -45.63 8.99 9.18
N GLY A 52 -45.16 9.97 9.95
CA GLY A 52 -45.41 10.10 11.39
C GLY A 52 -46.79 10.56 11.85
N THR A 53 -46.97 10.45 13.18
CA THR A 53 -47.86 11.20 14.10
C THR A 53 -47.44 10.85 15.54
N ASP A 54 -47.33 11.85 16.42
CA ASP A 54 -47.20 11.73 17.90
C ASP A 54 -48.51 11.19 18.55
N PRO A 55 -48.65 11.12 19.90
CA PRO A 55 -47.87 10.44 20.94
C PRO A 55 -48.77 9.45 21.75
N VAL A 56 -48.19 8.46 22.46
CA VAL A 56 -48.93 7.70 23.51
C VAL A 56 -48.04 7.47 24.74
N GLU A 57 -48.57 7.85 25.90
CA GLU A 57 -48.00 7.76 27.24
C GLU A 57 -47.97 6.32 27.82
N SER A 58 -46.99 6.10 28.72
CA SER A 58 -46.91 5.20 29.90
C SER A 58 -47.54 3.80 29.84
N THR A 59 -46.86 2.72 30.22
CA THR A 59 -46.42 2.43 31.61
C THR A 59 -45.35 1.32 31.65
N ASP A 60 -44.67 1.25 32.80
CA ASP A 60 -43.89 0.13 33.38
C ASP A 60 -42.37 0.32 33.46
N GLU A 61 -41.98 0.62 34.70
CA GLU A 61 -40.63 0.76 35.23
C GLU A 61 -39.82 -0.54 35.08
N ASN A 62 -38.86 -0.54 34.15
CA ASN A 62 -37.69 -1.41 34.24
C ASN A 62 -36.47 -0.52 34.47
N HIS A 63 -36.18 -0.28 35.75
CA HIS A 63 -34.94 0.37 36.19
C HIS A 63 -33.74 -0.51 35.84
N PHE A 64 -33.17 -0.31 34.66
CA PHE A 64 -31.88 -0.85 34.29
C PHE A 64 -30.81 -0.14 35.14
N SER A 65 -30.34 -0.79 36.20
CA SER A 65 -29.32 -0.24 37.09
C SER A 65 -27.96 -0.17 36.37
N TYR A 66 -27.56 1.05 36.00
CA TYR A 66 -26.25 1.34 35.39
C TYR A 66 -25.06 0.86 36.25
N SER A 67 -25.23 0.72 37.56
CA SER A 67 -24.17 0.30 38.49
C SER A 67 -23.79 -1.19 38.42
N GLN A 68 -24.74 -2.06 38.03
CA GLN A 68 -24.48 -3.49 37.85
C GLN A 68 -23.83 -3.80 36.49
N PHE A 69 -24.07 -2.96 35.48
CA PHE A 69 -23.36 -3.04 34.20
C PHE A 69 -21.88 -2.69 34.36
N ASP A 70 -21.57 -1.67 35.16
CA ASP A 70 -20.21 -1.15 35.34
C ASP A 70 -19.30 -2.08 36.18
N SER A 71 -19.87 -2.81 37.15
CA SER A 71 -19.11 -3.77 37.96
C SER A 71 -18.77 -5.06 37.21
N ASN A 72 -19.66 -5.54 36.33
CA ASN A 72 -19.38 -6.65 35.43
C ASN A 72 -18.39 -6.26 34.32
N PHE A 73 -18.48 -5.03 33.80
CA PHE A 73 -17.49 -4.50 32.86
C PHE A 73 -16.12 -4.28 33.50
N LYS A 74 -16.05 -3.79 34.74
CA LYS A 74 -14.78 -3.69 35.50
C LYS A 74 -14.16 -5.05 35.79
N ARG A 75 -14.96 -6.07 36.12
CA ARG A 75 -14.46 -7.45 36.31
C ARG A 75 -13.98 -8.08 35.02
N LEU A 76 -14.66 -7.86 33.89
CA LEU A 76 -14.17 -8.24 32.56
C LEU A 76 -12.89 -7.48 32.19
N ARG A 77 -12.75 -6.20 32.55
CA ARG A 77 -11.51 -5.44 32.34
C ARG A 77 -10.35 -5.89 33.23
N GLN A 78 -10.65 -6.41 34.42
CA GLN A 78 -9.65 -6.93 35.37
C GLN A 78 -9.18 -8.35 35.05
N SER A 79 -9.93 -9.13 34.25
CA SER A 79 -9.59 -10.52 33.91
C SER A 79 -8.98 -10.71 32.52
N TYR A 80 -8.82 -9.65 31.73
CA TYR A 80 -8.12 -9.71 30.44
C TYR A 80 -6.68 -9.19 30.64
N PHE A 81 -5.77 -10.16 30.73
CA PHE A 81 -4.31 -10.11 30.63
C PHE A 81 -3.64 -8.77 30.30
N SER A 82 -2.42 -8.56 30.84
CA SER A 82 -1.56 -7.47 30.39
C SER A 82 -1.49 -7.48 28.85
N ALA A 83 -1.67 -6.35 28.17
CA ALA A 83 -1.71 -6.27 26.70
C ALA A 83 -0.54 -7.00 26.01
N LYS A 84 0.57 -7.19 26.72
CA LYS A 84 1.75 -7.96 26.33
C LYS A 84 1.49 -9.46 26.12
N GLU A 85 0.70 -10.11 26.98
CA GLU A 85 0.35 -11.53 26.82
C GLU A 85 -0.55 -11.72 25.59
N THR A 86 -1.53 -10.84 25.39
CA THR A 86 -2.44 -10.89 24.24
C THR A 86 -1.72 -10.76 22.89
N ILE A 87 -0.65 -9.94 22.81
CA ILE A 87 0.11 -9.75 21.55
C ILE A 87 0.98 -10.98 21.21
N LEU A 88 1.44 -11.76 22.18
CA LEU A 88 2.42 -12.83 21.92
C LEU A 88 1.82 -14.24 21.98
N ASN A 89 0.70 -14.44 22.67
CA ASN A 89 0.16 -15.76 22.99
C ASN A 89 -0.21 -16.58 21.74
N ASP A 90 -0.74 -15.93 20.70
CA ASP A 90 -1.18 -16.65 19.50
C ASP A 90 -0.09 -16.85 18.43
N LEU A 91 1.17 -16.59 18.78
CA LEU A 91 2.31 -16.70 17.87
C LEU A 91 3.17 -17.91 18.20
N ASN A 92 3.63 -18.60 17.16
CA ASN A 92 4.61 -19.69 17.36
C ASN A 92 5.98 -19.12 17.81
N PRO A 93 6.91 -19.96 18.33
CA PRO A 93 8.18 -19.49 18.87
C PRO A 93 9.04 -18.67 17.87
N LYS A 94 9.02 -19.02 16.58
CA LYS A 94 9.76 -18.29 15.54
C LYS A 94 9.15 -16.90 15.29
N GLN A 95 7.82 -16.83 15.23
CA GLN A 95 7.08 -15.56 15.08
C GLN A 95 7.29 -14.66 16.30
N GLN A 96 7.23 -15.21 17.52
CA GLN A 96 7.52 -14.46 18.74
C GLN A 96 8.95 -13.90 18.73
N LYS A 97 9.94 -14.68 18.27
CA LYS A 97 11.33 -14.20 18.13
C LYS A 97 11.41 -13.03 17.15
N ALA A 98 10.73 -13.13 16.00
CA ALA A 98 10.67 -12.05 15.01
C ALA A 98 9.99 -10.79 15.56
N VAL A 99 8.88 -10.94 16.29
CA VAL A 99 8.16 -9.83 16.94
C VAL A 99 9.04 -9.12 17.96
N LYS A 100 9.70 -9.87 18.85
CA LYS A 100 10.52 -9.33 19.94
C LYS A 100 11.81 -8.64 19.48
N TYR A 101 12.33 -8.97 18.31
CA TYR A 101 13.59 -8.39 17.80
C TYR A 101 13.50 -6.86 17.60
N ASN A 102 14.46 -6.10 18.12
CA ASN A 102 14.45 -4.63 18.08
C ASN A 102 15.85 -4.00 17.94
N LYS A 103 16.84 -4.74 17.41
CA LYS A 103 18.25 -4.31 17.37
C LYS A 103 18.69 -3.71 16.01
N GLY A 104 17.76 -3.42 15.11
CA GLY A 104 18.06 -2.89 13.78
C GLY A 104 17.19 -3.50 12.67
N PRO A 105 17.68 -3.53 11.42
CA PRO A 105 16.97 -4.13 10.29
C PRO A 105 16.64 -5.61 10.54
N LEU A 106 15.47 -6.04 10.06
CA LEU A 106 14.99 -7.43 10.16
C LEU A 106 14.36 -7.84 8.83
N LEU A 107 14.87 -8.92 8.23
CA LEU A 107 14.23 -9.59 7.11
C LEU A 107 13.51 -10.85 7.59
N ILE A 108 12.22 -10.97 7.29
CA ILE A 108 11.41 -12.16 7.60
C ILE A 108 11.15 -12.91 6.30
N VAL A 109 11.90 -14.00 6.07
CA VAL A 109 11.66 -14.90 4.94
C VAL A 109 10.76 -16.03 5.39
N ALA A 110 9.60 -16.18 4.77
CA ALA A 110 8.67 -17.27 5.06
C ALA A 110 7.83 -17.65 3.85
N GLY A 111 7.40 -18.91 3.78
CA GLY A 111 6.58 -19.43 2.69
C GLY A 111 5.16 -18.83 2.65
N PRO A 112 4.36 -19.18 1.64
CA PRO A 112 2.93 -18.90 1.62
C PRO A 112 2.23 -19.49 2.85
N GLY A 113 1.22 -18.80 3.40
CA GLY A 113 0.40 -19.32 4.51
C GLY A 113 1.08 -19.38 5.89
N THR A 114 2.36 -19.04 6.03
CA THR A 114 3.09 -19.13 7.32
C THR A 114 2.82 -17.95 8.28
N GLY A 115 1.88 -17.06 7.95
CA GLY A 115 1.51 -15.92 8.77
C GLY A 115 2.53 -14.77 8.75
N LYS A 116 3.13 -14.43 7.60
CA LYS A 116 4.03 -13.27 7.44
C LYS A 116 3.36 -11.97 7.88
N THR A 117 2.24 -11.62 7.26
CA THR A 117 1.46 -10.42 7.59
C THR A 117 1.01 -10.42 9.05
N ARG A 118 0.61 -11.59 9.60
CA ARG A 118 0.28 -11.73 11.03
C ARG A 118 1.47 -11.41 11.93
N THR A 119 2.66 -11.92 11.59
CA THR A 119 3.87 -11.63 12.35
C THR A 119 4.20 -10.14 12.30
N LEU A 120 3.99 -9.49 11.14
CA LEU A 120 4.23 -8.07 10.95
C LEU A 120 3.26 -7.19 11.76
N THR A 121 1.95 -7.49 11.75
CA THR A 121 0.96 -6.74 12.55
C THR A 121 1.20 -6.88 14.05
N HIS A 122 1.47 -8.10 14.53
CA HIS A 122 1.82 -8.30 15.94
C HIS A 122 3.13 -7.58 16.31
N LYS A 123 4.08 -7.47 15.39
CA LYS A 123 5.32 -6.72 15.60
C LYS A 123 5.07 -5.22 15.75
N VAL A 124 4.23 -4.64 14.90
CA VAL A 124 3.81 -3.24 15.01
C VAL A 124 3.12 -2.99 16.36
N ALA A 125 2.16 -3.84 16.74
CA ALA A 125 1.47 -3.72 18.03
C ALA A 125 2.44 -3.85 19.22
N TYR A 126 3.41 -4.78 19.13
CA TYR A 126 4.45 -4.95 20.14
C TYR A 126 5.36 -3.73 20.28
N PHE A 127 5.71 -3.06 19.17
CA PHE A 127 6.50 -1.82 19.20
C PHE A 127 5.75 -0.70 19.93
N ILE A 128 4.45 -0.58 19.72
CA ILE A 128 3.61 0.41 20.41
C ILE A 128 3.50 0.09 21.90
N HIS A 129 3.06 -1.13 22.25
CA HIS A 129 2.77 -1.48 23.65
C HIS A 129 4.01 -1.73 24.52
N ASP A 130 4.95 -2.54 24.05
CA ASP A 130 6.11 -2.98 24.85
C ASP A 130 7.32 -2.06 24.66
N LYS A 131 7.52 -1.52 23.45
CA LYS A 131 8.64 -0.60 23.16
C LYS A 131 8.29 0.87 23.30
N ARG A 132 7.01 1.20 23.57
CA ARG A 132 6.54 2.58 23.77
C ARG A 132 6.86 3.50 22.58
N VAL A 133 6.95 2.94 21.37
CA VAL A 133 7.08 3.72 20.14
C VAL A 133 5.73 4.41 19.88
N LEU A 134 5.77 5.70 19.56
CA LEU A 134 4.55 6.44 19.28
C LEU A 134 3.93 5.90 17.96
N PRO A 135 2.61 5.66 17.89
CA PRO A 135 1.97 5.18 16.66
C PRO A 135 2.29 6.06 15.44
N GLU A 136 2.36 7.38 15.62
CA GLU A 136 2.67 8.35 14.57
C GLU A 136 4.09 8.21 14.00
N GLU A 137 4.99 7.57 14.75
CA GLU A 137 6.36 7.27 14.33
C GLU A 137 6.48 5.98 13.52
N ILE A 138 5.38 5.25 13.35
CA ILE A 138 5.33 3.97 12.66
C ILE A 138 4.68 4.13 11.28
N LEU A 139 5.41 3.65 10.27
CA LEU A 139 4.92 3.46 8.90
C LEU A 139 4.87 1.97 8.58
N ALA A 140 3.73 1.48 8.13
CA ALA A 140 3.58 0.15 7.54
C ALA A 140 3.11 0.28 6.09
N VAL A 141 3.86 -0.31 5.16
CA VAL A 141 3.61 -0.24 3.71
C VAL A 141 3.25 -1.61 3.16
N THR A 142 2.19 -1.67 2.35
CA THR A 142 1.76 -2.87 1.62
C THR A 142 1.66 -2.60 0.12
N PHE A 143 1.53 -3.66 -0.69
CA PHE A 143 1.38 -3.51 -2.14
C PHE A 143 -0.04 -3.12 -2.57
N THR A 144 -1.06 -3.64 -1.90
CA THR A 144 -2.47 -3.42 -2.26
C THR A 144 -3.25 -2.69 -1.18
N ASN A 145 -4.30 -1.96 -1.59
CA ASN A 145 -5.23 -1.30 -0.68
C ASN A 145 -5.95 -2.32 0.22
N LYS A 146 -6.28 -3.49 -0.31
CA LYS A 146 -6.89 -4.59 0.46
C LYS A 146 -5.95 -5.06 1.57
N ALA A 147 -4.67 -5.28 1.28
CA ALA A 147 -3.70 -5.66 2.29
C ALA A 147 -3.50 -4.57 3.36
N ALA A 148 -3.48 -3.29 2.97
CA ALA A 148 -3.41 -2.17 3.91
C ALA A 148 -4.64 -2.15 4.84
N GLN A 149 -5.84 -2.36 4.29
CA GLN A 149 -7.09 -2.41 5.05
C GLN A 149 -7.10 -3.59 6.03
N GLU A 150 -6.78 -4.79 5.56
CA GLU A 150 -6.72 -5.97 6.42
C GLU A 150 -5.67 -5.83 7.54
N MET A 151 -4.52 -5.20 7.23
CA MET A 151 -3.49 -4.91 8.23
C MET A 151 -3.99 -3.91 9.27
N ASN A 152 -4.68 -2.85 8.86
CA ASN A 152 -5.35 -1.89 9.75
C ASN A 152 -6.38 -2.58 10.65
N ASP A 153 -7.26 -3.40 10.10
CA ASP A 153 -8.31 -4.08 10.86
C ASP A 153 -7.71 -5.00 11.93
N ARG A 154 -6.66 -5.76 11.58
CA ARG A 154 -5.90 -6.58 12.55
C ARG A 154 -5.26 -5.72 13.64
N LEU A 155 -4.68 -4.57 13.30
CA LEU A 155 -4.08 -3.67 14.28
C LEU A 155 -5.12 -3.07 15.22
N ARG A 156 -6.32 -2.72 14.73
CA ARG A 156 -7.42 -2.23 15.59
C ARG A 156 -7.83 -3.25 16.64
N LEU A 157 -7.84 -4.54 16.29
CA LEU A 157 -8.12 -5.61 17.25
C LEU A 157 -7.02 -5.74 18.31
N LEU A 158 -5.75 -5.63 17.89
CA LEU A 158 -4.60 -5.71 18.80
C LEU A 158 -4.42 -4.46 19.67
N LEU A 159 -4.92 -3.31 19.21
CA LEU A 159 -4.78 -1.98 19.82
C LEU A 159 -6.15 -1.39 20.19
N ALA A 160 -7.05 -2.21 20.73
CA ALA A 160 -8.47 -1.84 20.91
C ALA A 160 -8.73 -0.55 21.72
N GLU A 161 -7.79 -0.16 22.61
CA GLU A 161 -7.89 1.05 23.43
C GLU A 161 -7.08 2.26 22.86
N ALA A 162 -6.41 2.11 21.72
CA ALA A 162 -5.59 3.16 21.14
C ALA A 162 -6.43 4.25 20.47
N THR A 163 -6.22 5.50 20.89
CA THR A 163 -6.82 6.68 20.26
C THR A 163 -6.10 7.09 18.98
N VAL A 164 -4.81 6.77 18.87
CA VAL A 164 -3.99 7.03 17.69
C VAL A 164 -3.47 5.73 17.09
N MET A 165 -3.54 5.63 15.77
CA MET A 165 -3.13 4.46 15.01
C MET A 165 -1.89 4.75 14.15
N PRO A 166 -1.03 3.75 13.91
CA PRO A 166 0.09 3.90 12.99
C PRO A 166 -0.38 4.13 11.55
N LEU A 167 0.50 4.70 10.72
CA LEU A 167 0.18 4.89 9.31
C LEU A 167 0.36 3.57 8.56
N VAL A 168 -0.74 2.94 8.16
CA VAL A 168 -0.76 1.75 7.29
C VAL A 168 -1.31 2.13 5.92
N THR A 169 -0.53 1.92 4.86
CA THR A 169 -0.85 2.44 3.54
C THR A 169 -0.15 1.67 2.41
N THR A 170 -0.42 2.02 1.15
CA THR A 170 0.37 1.54 0.01
C THR A 170 1.47 2.54 -0.35
N PHE A 171 2.46 2.10 -1.15
CA PHE A 171 3.49 3.01 -1.68
C PHE A 171 2.89 4.22 -2.40
N HIS A 172 1.94 3.99 -3.30
CA HIS A 172 1.31 5.06 -4.07
C HIS A 172 0.49 6.00 -3.18
N SER A 173 -0.29 5.46 -2.24
CA SER A 173 -1.08 6.29 -1.31
C SER A 173 -0.18 7.12 -0.38
N LEU A 174 0.94 6.58 0.08
CA LEU A 174 1.96 7.32 0.83
C LEU A 174 2.52 8.48 0.00
N CYS A 175 3.04 8.16 -1.18
CA CYS A 175 3.68 9.15 -2.04
C CYS A 175 2.72 10.24 -2.51
N TYR A 176 1.49 9.88 -2.88
CA TYR A 176 0.46 10.84 -3.25
C TYR A 176 0.13 11.80 -2.09
N LYS A 177 0.03 11.28 -0.86
CA LYS A 177 -0.18 12.11 0.34
C LYS A 177 0.98 13.09 0.54
N ILE A 178 2.23 12.64 0.40
CA ILE A 178 3.43 13.48 0.50
C ILE A 178 3.37 14.61 -0.53
N LEU A 179 3.14 14.28 -1.81
CA LEU A 179 3.07 15.28 -2.88
C LEU A 179 1.93 16.29 -2.63
N LYS A 180 0.77 15.83 -2.16
CA LYS A 180 -0.36 16.71 -1.84
C LYS A 180 -0.04 17.65 -0.68
N ASP A 181 0.67 17.19 0.35
CA ASP A 181 1.07 18.03 1.48
C ASP A 181 2.04 19.14 1.03
N GLN A 182 2.93 18.87 0.06
CA GLN A 182 3.83 19.89 -0.49
C GLN A 182 3.13 20.95 -1.35
N ASN A 183 2.01 20.61 -1.97
CA ASN A 183 1.25 21.55 -2.80
C ASN A 183 0.29 22.43 -2.01
N LYS A 184 0.01 22.15 -0.73
CA LYS A 184 -0.91 22.97 0.09
C LYS A 184 -0.50 24.43 0.22
N ASN A 185 0.79 24.72 0.11
CA ASN A 185 1.34 26.07 0.24
C ASN A 185 1.47 26.81 -1.11
N LYS A 186 1.11 26.17 -2.22
CA LYS A 186 1.08 26.80 -3.53
C LYS A 186 -0.38 27.12 -3.84
N ASP A 187 -0.71 28.40 -4.04
CA ASP A 187 -2.04 28.95 -4.37
C ASP A 187 -2.59 28.45 -5.72
N VAL A 188 -2.60 27.14 -5.94
CA VAL A 188 -2.89 26.55 -7.24
C VAL A 188 -4.16 25.72 -7.11
N LEU A 189 -5.23 26.28 -7.66
CA LEU A 189 -6.54 25.66 -7.91
C LEU A 189 -6.48 24.39 -8.79
N SER A 190 -5.30 23.93 -9.23
CA SER A 190 -5.12 22.72 -10.04
C SER A 190 -4.50 21.60 -9.22
N GLY A 191 -5.34 20.73 -8.67
CA GLY A 191 -4.90 19.42 -8.22
C GLY A 191 -4.46 18.56 -9.41
N TRP A 192 -3.60 17.58 -9.16
CA TRP A 192 -3.25 16.60 -10.18
C TRP A 192 -4.39 15.61 -10.43
N THR A 193 -4.59 15.26 -11.70
CA THR A 193 -5.46 14.15 -12.11
C THR A 193 -4.61 12.90 -12.36
N ILE A 194 -4.95 11.80 -11.71
CA ILE A 194 -4.28 10.51 -11.93
C ILE A 194 -4.86 9.87 -13.18
N ILE A 195 -4.00 9.44 -14.10
CA ILE A 195 -4.38 8.80 -15.36
C ILE A 195 -4.12 7.29 -15.35
N ASP A 196 -4.95 6.54 -16.08
CA ASP A 196 -4.82 5.09 -16.24
C ASP A 196 -3.96 4.70 -17.46
N ASP A 197 -3.78 3.40 -17.69
CA ASP A 197 -2.95 2.90 -18.80
C ASP A 197 -3.46 3.27 -20.19
N HIS A 198 -4.77 3.43 -20.35
CA HIS A 198 -5.37 3.85 -21.62
C HIS A 198 -5.03 5.31 -21.90
N ASP A 199 -5.23 6.17 -20.90
CA ASP A 199 -4.90 7.59 -20.99
C ASP A 199 -3.39 7.80 -21.18
N ARG A 200 -2.56 7.04 -20.47
CA ARG A 200 -1.09 7.08 -20.63
C ARG A 200 -0.67 6.77 -22.07
N LYS A 201 -1.27 5.76 -22.70
CA LYS A 201 -1.01 5.44 -24.11
C LYS A 201 -1.44 6.58 -25.04
N THR A 202 -2.55 7.25 -24.74
CA THR A 202 -3.01 8.43 -25.48
C THR A 202 -2.00 9.57 -25.38
N ILE A 203 -1.46 9.84 -24.20
CA ILE A 203 -0.42 10.87 -24.02
C ILE A 203 0.88 10.49 -24.76
N VAL A 204 1.26 9.22 -24.82
CA VAL A 204 2.42 8.78 -25.63
C VAL A 204 2.17 8.99 -27.12
N LEU A 205 0.98 8.69 -27.62
CA LEU A 205 0.61 8.98 -29.02
C LEU A 205 0.74 10.47 -29.34
N ASP A 206 0.27 11.34 -28.44
CA ASP A 206 0.38 12.78 -28.65
C ASP A 206 1.83 13.27 -28.52
N ALA A 207 2.64 12.66 -27.66
CA ALA A 207 4.08 12.92 -27.57
C ALA A 207 4.82 12.57 -28.87
N ILE A 208 4.45 11.46 -29.51
CA ILE A 208 4.99 11.03 -30.81
C ILE A 208 4.60 12.03 -31.89
N LYS A 209 3.30 12.38 -32.01
CA LYS A 209 2.82 13.37 -33.00
C LYS A 209 3.52 14.72 -32.88
N LEU A 210 3.81 15.18 -31.65
CA LEU A 210 4.54 16.43 -31.42
C LEU A 210 5.97 16.40 -31.99
N ILE A 211 6.58 15.23 -32.07
CA ILE A 211 7.92 15.02 -32.61
C ILE A 211 7.85 14.82 -34.12
N GLU A 212 6.87 14.08 -34.62
CA GLU A 212 6.62 13.91 -36.06
C GLU A 212 6.36 15.24 -36.76
N ASN A 213 5.58 16.13 -36.12
CA ASN A 213 5.33 17.48 -36.63
C ASN A 213 6.60 18.35 -36.73
N LYS A 214 7.72 17.94 -36.11
CA LYS A 214 9.03 18.59 -36.21
C LYS A 214 9.95 17.96 -37.26
N GLY A 215 9.45 16.98 -38.01
CA GLY A 215 10.15 16.35 -39.14
C GLY A 215 10.88 15.04 -38.82
N ASP A 216 10.63 14.43 -37.66
CA ASP A 216 11.13 13.10 -37.33
C ASP A 216 10.13 12.02 -37.77
N ASP A 217 10.58 10.88 -38.31
CA ASP A 217 9.71 9.72 -38.57
C ASP A 217 9.84 8.71 -37.43
N ILE A 218 8.72 8.35 -36.78
CA ILE A 218 8.69 7.42 -35.65
C ILE A 218 7.86 6.20 -36.05
N SER A 219 8.55 5.11 -36.41
CA SER A 219 7.92 3.84 -36.75
C SER A 219 7.70 2.90 -35.56
N THR A 220 8.23 3.25 -34.39
CA THR A 220 8.15 2.43 -33.17
C THR A 220 6.75 2.47 -32.57
N ASP A 221 6.27 1.32 -32.12
CA ASP A 221 4.96 1.17 -31.50
C ASP A 221 4.82 2.00 -30.18
N PRO A 222 3.72 2.75 -29.99
CA PRO A 222 3.47 3.54 -28.78
C PRO A 222 3.48 2.73 -27.48
N GLN A 223 3.04 1.47 -27.49
CA GLN A 223 3.10 0.64 -26.28
C GLN A 223 4.55 0.37 -25.89
N SER A 224 5.42 0.11 -26.87
CA SER A 224 6.86 -0.07 -26.60
C SER A 224 7.48 1.16 -25.94
N PHE A 225 7.11 2.37 -26.37
CA PHE A 225 7.56 3.60 -25.70
C PHE A 225 7.04 3.71 -24.28
N LEU A 226 5.76 3.44 -24.06
CA LEU A 226 5.16 3.47 -22.73
C LEU A 226 5.86 2.50 -21.77
N ASP A 227 6.09 1.26 -22.20
CA ASP A 227 6.78 0.23 -21.40
C ASP A 227 8.20 0.67 -21.04
N LYS A 228 8.94 1.27 -21.98
CA LYS A 228 10.29 1.81 -21.72
C LYS A 228 10.26 3.01 -20.76
N ILE A 229 9.25 3.89 -20.86
CA ILE A 229 9.06 5.02 -19.92
C ILE A 229 8.75 4.50 -18.51
N ILE A 230 7.90 3.47 -18.38
CA ILE A 230 7.62 2.80 -17.10
C ILE A 230 8.91 2.31 -16.48
N LEU A 231 9.71 1.55 -17.24
CA LEU A 231 10.98 1.01 -16.76
C LEU A 231 11.95 2.13 -16.37
N ALA A 232 12.04 3.21 -17.15
CA ALA A 232 12.87 4.37 -16.81
C ALA A 232 12.47 4.98 -15.47
N LYS A 233 11.18 5.26 -15.27
CA LYS A 233 10.67 5.82 -14.00
C LYS A 233 10.87 4.87 -12.82
N GLN A 234 10.67 3.57 -13.03
CA GLN A 234 10.93 2.55 -12.00
C GLN A 234 12.40 2.46 -11.60
N GLN A 235 13.32 2.85 -12.49
CA GLN A 235 14.76 2.97 -12.21
C GLN A 235 15.18 4.37 -11.72
N ILE A 236 14.24 5.29 -11.53
CA ILE A 236 14.49 6.70 -11.16
C ILE A 236 15.33 7.41 -12.24
N LEU A 237 15.02 7.16 -13.51
CA LEU A 237 15.67 7.80 -14.66
C LEU A 237 14.75 8.84 -15.32
N ASP A 238 15.24 10.07 -15.41
CA ASP A 238 14.65 11.20 -16.14
C ASP A 238 15.00 11.11 -17.64
N PRO A 239 14.26 11.78 -18.54
CA PRO A 239 14.63 11.82 -19.96
C PRO A 239 16.03 12.37 -20.28
N ASN A 240 16.70 13.02 -19.34
CA ASN A 240 18.06 13.54 -19.49
C ASN A 240 19.15 12.61 -18.93
N ASP A 241 18.78 11.55 -18.22
CA ASP A 241 19.74 10.59 -17.66
C ASP A 241 20.28 9.63 -18.74
N ASP A 242 21.22 8.76 -18.33
CA ASP A 242 21.72 7.69 -19.19
C ASP A 242 20.68 6.55 -19.33
N LEU A 243 20.15 6.39 -20.55
CA LEU A 243 19.10 5.43 -20.89
C LEU A 243 19.61 4.23 -21.70
N GLN A 244 20.94 4.05 -21.80
CA GLN A 244 21.57 2.97 -22.57
C GLN A 244 21.16 1.56 -22.12
N MET A 245 20.77 1.40 -20.85
CA MET A 245 20.30 0.11 -20.34
C MET A 245 18.87 -0.26 -20.80
N LEU A 246 18.10 0.70 -21.34
CA LEU A 246 16.70 0.53 -21.70
C LEU A 246 16.46 0.41 -23.20
N VAL A 247 17.35 0.99 -24.01
CA VAL A 247 17.21 1.09 -25.46
C VAL A 247 18.56 1.02 -26.16
N ASP A 248 18.55 0.48 -27.38
CA ASP A 248 19.74 0.42 -28.22
C ASP A 248 20.26 1.82 -28.59
N GLN A 249 21.57 1.93 -28.86
CA GLN A 249 22.23 3.21 -29.15
C GLN A 249 21.58 4.01 -30.28
N SER A 250 21.02 3.34 -31.29
CA SER A 250 20.31 3.96 -32.40
C SER A 250 18.97 4.60 -31.98
N GLU A 251 18.32 4.09 -30.94
CA GLU A 251 17.01 4.54 -30.48
C GLU A 251 17.07 5.58 -29.35
N ILE A 252 18.20 5.68 -28.64
CA ILE A 252 18.35 6.56 -27.45
C ILE A 252 17.83 7.97 -27.69
N LYS A 253 18.27 8.64 -28.77
CA LYS A 253 17.89 10.03 -29.04
C LYS A 253 16.38 10.18 -29.28
N THR A 254 15.79 9.24 -30.02
CA THR A 254 14.35 9.24 -30.28
C THR A 254 13.58 8.96 -28.99
N PHE A 255 14.00 7.98 -28.20
CA PHE A 255 13.41 7.68 -26.90
C PHE A 255 13.46 8.87 -25.94
N GLN A 256 14.61 9.52 -25.80
CA GLN A 256 14.77 10.72 -24.97
C GLN A 256 13.82 11.85 -25.41
N ARG A 257 13.66 12.07 -26.72
CA ARG A 257 12.74 13.09 -27.24
C ARG A 257 11.28 12.75 -26.91
N VAL A 258 10.86 11.50 -27.14
CA VAL A 258 9.49 11.03 -26.82
C VAL A 258 9.22 11.15 -25.31
N TYR A 259 10.16 10.70 -24.49
CA TYR A 259 10.03 10.76 -23.04
C TYR A 259 9.98 12.21 -22.53
N LYS A 260 10.78 13.13 -23.08
CA LYS A 260 10.68 14.58 -22.80
C LYS A 260 9.31 15.14 -23.16
N SER A 261 8.81 14.83 -24.36
CA SER A 261 7.49 15.29 -24.81
C SER A 261 6.37 14.72 -23.94
N TYR A 262 6.49 13.45 -23.52
CA TYR A 262 5.55 12.81 -22.61
C TYR A 262 5.49 13.52 -21.25
N GLN A 263 6.65 13.74 -20.61
CA GLN A 263 6.72 14.45 -19.33
C GLN A 263 6.21 15.90 -19.46
N TYR A 264 6.51 16.57 -20.57
CA TYR A 264 6.00 17.90 -20.88
C TYR A 264 4.46 17.90 -20.94
N LEU A 265 3.86 16.98 -21.68
CA LEU A 265 2.40 16.86 -21.81
C LEU A 265 1.73 16.58 -20.45
N LEU A 266 2.28 15.67 -19.65
CA LEU A 266 1.77 15.43 -18.29
C LEU A 266 1.79 16.72 -17.45
N SER A 267 2.88 17.49 -17.53
CA SER A 267 3.04 18.71 -16.73
C SER A 267 2.06 19.83 -17.12
N ILE A 268 1.90 20.13 -18.41
CA ILE A 268 1.03 21.24 -18.86
C ILE A 268 -0.46 20.91 -18.66
N GLN A 269 -0.81 19.62 -18.63
CA GLN A 269 -2.18 19.15 -18.39
C GLN A 269 -2.47 18.83 -16.91
N ASN A 270 -1.50 19.04 -16.01
CA ASN A 270 -1.59 18.67 -14.59
C ASN A 270 -1.97 17.19 -14.35
N LEU A 271 -1.40 16.29 -15.15
CA LEU A 271 -1.61 14.85 -15.05
C LEU A 271 -0.48 14.18 -14.24
N LEU A 272 -0.82 13.08 -13.58
CA LEU A 272 0.13 12.14 -12.97
C LEU A 272 -0.19 10.72 -13.40
N ASP A 273 0.78 10.01 -13.95
CA ASP A 273 0.70 8.56 -14.04
C ASP A 273 1.13 7.90 -12.71
N TYR A 274 0.91 6.59 -12.58
CA TYR A 274 1.21 5.85 -11.35
C TYR A 274 2.70 5.85 -10.99
N GLU A 275 3.60 5.69 -11.97
CA GLU A 275 5.04 5.66 -11.76
C GLU A 275 5.58 7.03 -11.35
N GLU A 276 5.01 8.10 -11.89
CA GLU A 276 5.35 9.50 -11.61
C GLU A 276 5.15 9.83 -10.12
N ILE A 277 4.13 9.25 -9.48
CA ILE A 277 3.85 9.47 -8.06
C ILE A 277 5.06 9.06 -7.20
N ILE A 278 5.62 7.87 -7.45
CA ILE A 278 6.77 7.38 -6.68
C ILE A 278 8.05 8.09 -7.13
N PHE A 279 8.24 8.22 -8.44
CA PHE A 279 9.40 8.90 -9.03
C PHE A 279 9.59 10.31 -8.45
N ARG A 280 8.53 11.12 -8.42
CA ARG A 280 8.59 12.51 -7.89
C ARG A 280 8.93 12.56 -6.42
N VAL A 281 8.41 11.65 -5.60
CA VAL A 281 8.71 11.64 -4.15
C VAL A 281 10.16 11.22 -3.91
N VAL A 282 10.66 10.23 -4.64
CA VAL A 282 12.08 9.85 -4.54
C VAL A 282 12.97 11.02 -4.93
N ARG A 283 12.69 11.67 -6.07
CA ARG A 283 13.43 12.86 -6.52
C ARG A 283 13.33 14.00 -5.51
N LEU A 284 12.15 14.27 -4.98
CA LEU A 284 11.92 15.27 -3.94
C LEU A 284 12.81 15.02 -2.73
N PHE A 285 12.85 13.80 -2.21
CA PHE A 285 13.70 13.48 -1.06
C PHE A 285 15.20 13.51 -1.40
N GLU A 286 15.59 13.25 -2.65
CA GLU A 286 16.99 13.35 -3.08
C GLU A 286 17.45 14.82 -3.18
N THR A 287 16.57 15.71 -3.64
CA THR A 287 16.90 17.12 -3.87
C THR A 287 16.62 18.04 -2.68
N ASP A 288 15.62 17.71 -1.86
CA ASP A 288 15.18 18.53 -0.72
C ASP A 288 15.47 17.81 0.61
N LYS A 289 16.53 18.28 1.28
CA LYS A 289 16.98 17.73 2.56
C LYS A 289 15.98 17.98 3.68
N GLU A 290 15.35 19.15 3.74
CA GLU A 290 14.45 19.54 4.83
C GLU A 290 13.17 18.69 4.80
N ILE A 291 12.59 18.51 3.61
CA ILE A 291 11.43 17.63 3.43
C ILE A 291 11.80 16.18 3.78
N ARG A 292 12.94 15.69 3.27
CA ARG A 292 13.42 14.33 3.57
C ARG A 292 13.55 14.11 5.08
N GLU A 293 14.21 15.03 5.78
CA GLU A 293 14.43 14.94 7.23
C GLU A 293 13.12 15.01 8.01
N THR A 294 12.13 15.78 7.56
CA THR A 294 10.80 15.80 8.16
C THR A 294 10.17 14.40 8.20
N TYR A 295 10.23 13.66 7.09
CA TYR A 295 9.66 12.32 7.03
C TYR A 295 10.55 11.25 7.68
N GLN A 296 11.88 11.37 7.63
CA GLN A 296 12.80 10.49 8.39
C GLN A 296 12.67 10.70 9.91
N ASN A 297 12.38 11.94 10.34
CA ASN A 297 12.14 12.25 11.74
C ASN A 297 10.78 11.78 12.22
N ARG A 298 9.79 11.83 11.34
CA ARG A 298 8.50 11.22 11.62
C ARG A 298 8.61 9.70 11.71
N PHE A 299 9.02 9.01 10.64
CA PHE A 299 8.92 7.55 10.56
C PHE A 299 10.16 6.85 11.10
N LYS A 300 10.22 6.65 12.41
CA LYS A 300 11.33 5.95 13.09
C LYS A 300 11.28 4.43 12.95
N SER A 301 10.10 3.86 12.73
CA SER A 301 9.92 2.42 12.53
C SER A 301 9.14 2.16 11.24
N ILE A 302 9.79 1.49 10.29
CA ILE A 302 9.23 1.20 8.97
C ILE A 302 9.04 -0.31 8.81
N PHE A 303 7.84 -0.72 8.43
CA PHE A 303 7.44 -2.09 8.18
C PHE A 303 6.97 -2.21 6.73
N VAL A 304 7.43 -3.24 6.02
CA VAL A 304 7.08 -3.46 4.61
C VAL A 304 6.59 -4.90 4.46
N ASP A 305 5.37 -5.06 3.97
CA ASP A 305 4.83 -6.37 3.58
C ASP A 305 5.08 -6.64 2.09
N GLU A 306 5.10 -7.91 1.70
CA GLU A 306 5.34 -8.35 0.31
C GLU A 306 6.62 -7.74 -0.31
N TYR A 307 7.71 -7.70 0.46
CA TYR A 307 8.98 -7.10 0.05
C TYR A 307 9.56 -7.71 -1.25
N GLN A 308 9.21 -8.95 -1.58
CA GLN A 308 9.65 -9.60 -2.82
C GLN A 308 9.07 -8.96 -4.09
N ASP A 309 7.97 -8.20 -3.98
CA ASP A 309 7.25 -7.62 -5.13
C ASP A 309 7.63 -6.15 -5.40
N ILE A 310 8.64 -5.61 -4.69
CA ILE A 310 9.02 -4.20 -4.84
C ILE A 310 9.94 -3.98 -6.05
N ASN A 311 9.76 -2.85 -6.72
CA ASN A 311 10.68 -2.37 -7.76
C ASN A 311 11.79 -1.46 -7.18
N TYR A 312 12.72 -1.03 -8.04
CA TYR A 312 13.86 -0.23 -7.61
C TYR A 312 13.47 1.13 -7.03
N ALA A 313 12.50 1.84 -7.61
CA ALA A 313 11.98 3.10 -7.10
C ALA A 313 11.40 2.96 -5.68
N GLN A 314 10.61 1.92 -5.44
CA GLN A 314 10.04 1.61 -4.12
C GLN A 314 11.14 1.24 -3.11
N TYR A 315 12.12 0.45 -3.52
CA TYR A 315 13.30 0.17 -2.70
C TYR A 315 14.07 1.45 -2.34
N ARG A 316 14.32 2.33 -3.31
CA ARG A 316 14.99 3.62 -3.11
C ARG A 316 14.23 4.49 -2.11
N LEU A 317 12.91 4.58 -2.24
CA LEU A 317 12.06 5.29 -1.28
C LEU A 317 12.24 4.77 0.15
N ILE A 318 12.15 3.45 0.36
CA ILE A 318 12.32 2.84 1.69
C ILE A 318 13.73 3.11 2.21
N LYS A 319 14.75 2.96 1.35
CA LYS A 319 16.15 3.19 1.72
C LYS A 319 16.36 4.62 2.19
N ILE A 320 15.81 5.61 1.50
CA ILE A 320 15.89 7.01 1.90
C ILE A 320 15.20 7.20 3.26
N LEU A 321 13.96 6.74 3.42
CA LEU A 321 13.20 6.93 4.66
C LEU A 321 13.82 6.22 5.88
N SER A 322 14.49 5.08 5.68
CA SER A 322 15.14 4.30 6.73
C SER A 322 16.59 4.70 7.02
N SER A 323 17.19 5.52 6.17
CA SER A 323 18.56 6.00 6.40
C SER A 323 18.57 7.00 7.57
N PRO A 324 19.61 6.97 8.42
CA PRO A 324 19.75 7.95 9.49
C PRO A 324 19.83 9.35 8.90
N VAL A 325 19.28 10.32 9.63
CA VAL A 325 19.47 11.73 9.32
C VAL A 325 20.96 12.04 9.50
N GLU A 326 21.64 12.45 8.42
CA GLU A 326 23.02 12.90 8.49
C GLU A 326 23.08 14.20 9.31
N SER A 327 23.35 14.05 10.61
CA SER A 327 23.75 15.16 11.47
C SER A 327 25.02 15.77 10.88
N GLY A 328 24.99 17.06 10.56
CA GLY A 328 26.10 17.79 9.96
C GLY A 328 27.30 18.01 10.89
N SER A 329 27.98 16.92 11.26
CA SER A 329 29.30 16.84 11.90
C SER A 329 29.81 15.43 11.61
N ASP A 330 30.75 15.16 10.71
CA ASP A 330 32.06 15.77 10.57
C ASP A 330 32.44 15.94 9.09
N LYS A 331 32.55 17.19 8.64
CA LYS A 331 33.70 17.60 7.84
C LYS A 331 34.61 18.30 8.82
N ASP A 332 35.59 17.57 9.35
CA ASP A 332 36.88 18.03 9.87
C ASP A 332 37.42 16.95 10.82
N ILE A 333 38.30 16.09 10.29
CA ILE A 333 39.63 15.69 10.80
C ILE A 333 40.20 14.60 9.88
#